data_AF-A0A7J3Z9M1-F1
#
_entry.id   AF-A0A7J3Z9M1-F1
#
_cell.length_a   1.000
_cell.length_b   1.000
_cell.length_c   1.000
_cell.angle_alpha   90.00
_cell.angle_beta   90.00
_cell.angle_gamma   90.00
#
_symmetry.space_group_name_H-M   'P 1'
#
loop_
_entity.id
_entity.type
_entity.pdbx_description
1 polymer ?
#
loop_
_entity_poly.entity_id
_entity_poly.type
_entity_poly.pdbx_seq_one_letter_code
_entity_poly.pdbx_strand_id
1 'polypeptide(L)'
;MGLIISSVFLVLMSIHMIYLSRSRMGVLAGSYLSIVGIFLALIAVYPAGTRPHAFISTWFFIQAFLAVLLYGISRLRDNMILSASILILFTLALLGPILRWPSAASLETYEIILLTILAAIYAFRS
;
A
#
# COMPACT_ATOMS: atom_id res chain seq x y z
N MET A 1 16.98 -1.79 -9.00
CA MET A 1 16.19 -2.27 -10.16
C MET A 1 14.89 -2.96 -9.75
N GLY A 2 14.88 -3.90 -8.79
CA GLY A 2 13.64 -4.57 -8.33
C GLY A 2 12.50 -3.60 -7.98
N LEU A 3 12.78 -2.57 -7.17
CA LEU A 3 11.78 -1.55 -6.79
C LEU A 3 11.21 -0.75 -7.98
N ILE A 4 12.04 -0.45 -9.00
CA ILE A 4 11.57 0.23 -10.21
C ILE A 4 10.61 -0.69 -10.96
N ILE A 5 10.95 -1.97 -11.11
CA ILE A 5 10.07 -2.94 -11.77
C ILE A 5 8.75 -3.10 -10.98
N SER A 6 8.84 -3.24 -9.66
CA SER A 6 7.66 -3.31 -8.77
C SER A 6 6.78 -2.05 -8.86
N SER A 7 7.37 -0.88 -9.07
CA SER A 7 6.60 0.37 -9.24
C SER A 7 5.71 0.34 -10.49
N VAL A 8 6.20 -0.24 -11.59
CA VAL A 8 5.42 -0.41 -12.82
C VAL A 8 4.22 -1.32 -12.55
N PHE A 9 4.44 -2.44 -11.86
CA PHE A 9 3.34 -3.35 -11.49
C PHE A 9 2.32 -2.70 -10.55
N LEU A 10 2.76 -1.85 -9.61
CA LEU A 10 1.86 -1.07 -8.76
C LEU A 10 1.00 -0.09 -9.55
N VAL A 11 1.59 0.61 -10.53
CA VAL A 11 0.83 1.51 -11.42
C VAL A 11 -0.18 0.72 -12.25
N LEU A 12 0.20 -0.44 -12.80
CA LEU A 12 -0.73 -1.30 -13.54
C LEU A 12 -1.88 -1.80 -12.64
N MET A 13 -1.57 -2.23 -11.42
CA MET A 13 -2.57 -2.61 -10.42
C MET A 13 -3.50 -1.44 -10.09
N SER A 14 -2.98 -0.22 -10.00
CA SER A 14 -3.76 0.99 -9.75
C SER A 14 -4.77 1.26 -10.88
N ILE A 15 -4.35 1.11 -12.13
CA ILE A 15 -5.23 1.27 -13.31
C ILE A 15 -6.31 0.20 -13.29
N HIS A 16 -5.95 -1.06 -13.00
CA HIS A 16 -6.89 -2.17 -12.89
C HIS A 16 -7.93 -1.92 -11.78
N MET A 17 -7.49 -1.45 -10.60
CA MET A 17 -8.38 -1.08 -9.50
C MET A 17 -9.36 0.02 -9.89
N ILE A 18 -8.90 1.06 -10.60
CA ILE A 18 -9.75 2.16 -11.07
C ILE A 18 -10.77 1.65 -12.09
N TYR A 19 -10.33 0.89 -13.08
CA TYR A 19 -11.17 0.42 -14.18
C TYR A 19 -12.31 -0.50 -13.72
N LEU A 20 -12.04 -1.41 -12.77
CA LEU A 20 -13.05 -2.32 -12.24
C LEU A 20 -13.90 -1.71 -11.12
N SER A 21 -13.59 -0.50 -10.66
CA SER A 21 -14.24 0.07 -9.50
C SER A 21 -15.70 0.39 -9.77
N ARG A 22 -16.59 -0.06 -8.88
CA ARG A 22 -18.02 0.28 -8.89
C ARG A 22 -18.38 1.39 -7.90
N SER A 23 -17.41 1.92 -7.15
CA SER A 23 -17.64 2.93 -6.13
C SER A 23 -16.57 4.02 -6.16
N ARG A 24 -16.94 5.22 -5.71
CA ARG A 24 -15.99 6.34 -5.61
C ARG A 24 -14.81 6.00 -4.70
N MET A 25 -15.05 5.22 -3.64
CA MET A 25 -14.00 4.80 -2.71
C MET A 25 -12.96 3.90 -3.36
N GLY A 26 -13.37 2.98 -4.24
CA GLY A 26 -12.42 2.12 -4.95
C GLY A 26 -11.62 2.89 -6.02
N VAL A 27 -12.22 3.88 -6.69
CA VAL A 27 -11.50 4.80 -7.59
C VAL A 27 -10.46 5.62 -6.81
N LEU A 28 -10.82 6.15 -5.64
CA LEU A 28 -9.88 6.85 -4.77
C LEU A 28 -8.75 5.91 -4.31
N ALA A 29 -9.07 4.67 -3.92
CA ALA A 29 -8.06 3.69 -3.54
C ALA A 29 -7.02 3.44 -4.64
N GLY A 30 -7.48 3.20 -5.88
CA GLY A 30 -6.58 3.06 -7.03
C GLY A 30 -5.82 4.35 -7.33
N SER A 31 -6.42 5.52 -7.15
CA SER A 31 -5.74 6.81 -7.34
C SER A 31 -4.57 6.98 -6.35
N TYR A 32 -4.79 6.68 -5.06
CA TYR A 32 -3.73 6.65 -4.05
C TYR A 32 -2.64 5.62 -4.41
N LEU A 33 -3.03 4.43 -4.90
CA LEU A 33 -2.07 3.40 -5.30
C LEU A 33 -1.20 3.82 -6.50
N SER A 34 -1.70 4.66 -7.40
CA SER A 34 -0.88 5.20 -8.50
C SER A 34 0.24 6.11 -7.97
N ILE A 35 -0.06 6.93 -6.96
CA ILE A 35 0.92 7.77 -6.25
C ILE A 35 1.93 6.88 -5.53
N VAL A 36 1.49 5.79 -4.90
CA VAL A 36 2.37 4.80 -4.25
C VAL A 36 3.38 4.22 -5.24
N GLY A 37 2.97 3.93 -6.48
CA GLY A 37 3.88 3.51 -7.55
C GLY A 37 5.01 4.53 -7.78
N ILE A 38 4.67 5.82 -7.88
CA ILE A 38 5.67 6.89 -8.03
C ILE A 38 6.62 6.93 -6.84
N PHE A 39 6.10 6.88 -5.61
CA PHE A 39 6.93 6.88 -4.41
C PHE A 39 7.84 5.65 -4.32
N LEU A 40 7.40 4.48 -4.77
CA LEU A 40 8.24 3.29 -4.80
C LEU A 40 9.41 3.44 -5.78
N ALA A 41 9.16 4.03 -6.94
CA ALA A 41 10.23 4.38 -7.88
C ALA A 41 11.22 5.36 -7.25
N LEU A 42 10.71 6.36 -6.50
CA LEU A 42 11.56 7.32 -5.79
C LEU A 42 12.39 6.65 -4.67
N ILE A 43 11.87 5.65 -3.95
CA ILE A 43 12.68 4.89 -2.97
C ILE A 43 13.86 4.19 -3.68
N ALA A 44 13.67 3.73 -4.92
CA ALA A 44 14.75 3.15 -5.70
C ALA A 44 15.84 4.17 -6.08
N VAL A 45 15.45 5.43 -6.29
CA VAL A 45 16.36 6.55 -6.62
C VAL A 45 17.05 7.10 -5.37
N TYR A 46 16.33 7.15 -4.25
CA TYR A 46 16.80 7.65 -2.95
C TYR A 46 16.84 6.49 -1.94
N PRO A 47 17.88 5.63 -1.98
CA PRO A 47 17.99 4.48 -1.10
C PRO A 47 18.22 4.89 0.37
N ALA A 48 18.07 3.93 1.29
CA ALA A 48 18.29 4.15 2.71
C ALA A 48 19.65 4.81 2.99
N GLY A 49 19.66 5.77 3.92
CA GLY A 49 20.84 6.59 4.25
C GLY A 49 21.03 7.83 3.36
N THR A 50 20.26 7.99 2.28
CA THR A 50 20.28 9.20 1.46
C THR A 50 19.20 10.20 1.88
N ARG A 51 19.34 11.46 1.48
CA ARG A 51 18.28 12.47 1.65
C ARG A 51 17.56 12.68 0.30
N PRO A 52 16.21 12.77 0.27
CA PRO A 52 15.28 12.79 1.40
C PRO A 52 14.58 11.43 1.66
N HIS A 53 15.32 10.32 1.73
CA HIS A 53 14.76 8.95 1.81
C HIS A 53 13.64 8.80 2.85
N ALA A 54 13.87 9.24 4.10
CA ALA A 54 12.90 9.09 5.18
C ALA A 54 11.54 9.74 4.89
N PHE A 55 11.53 10.89 4.20
CA PHE A 55 10.29 11.54 3.76
C PHE A 55 9.60 10.69 2.70
N ILE A 56 10.37 10.21 1.71
CA ILE A 56 9.84 9.43 0.60
C ILE A 56 9.26 8.09 1.11
N SER A 57 9.98 7.35 1.96
CA SER A 57 9.50 6.06 2.49
C SER A 57 8.29 6.25 3.40
N THR A 58 8.29 7.26 4.27
CA THR A 58 7.12 7.56 5.13
C THR A 58 5.87 7.84 4.29
N TRP A 59 5.97 8.68 3.27
CA TRP A 59 4.82 8.98 2.41
C TRP A 59 4.42 7.81 1.52
N PHE A 60 5.35 6.98 1.08
CA PHE A 60 5.03 5.70 0.42
C PHE A 60 4.07 4.86 1.28
N PHE A 61 4.43 4.61 2.54
CA PHE A 61 3.62 3.78 3.44
C PHE A 61 2.28 4.43 3.79
N ILE A 62 2.26 5.73 4.10
CA ILE A 62 1.01 6.46 4.38
C ILE A 62 0.05 6.34 3.19
N GLN A 63 0.51 6.62 1.97
CA GLN A 63 -0.34 6.57 0.77
C GLN A 63 -0.78 5.13 0.46
N ALA A 64 0.08 4.14 0.70
CA ALA A 64 -0.24 2.73 0.51
C ALA A 64 -1.32 2.25 1.49
N PHE A 65 -1.19 2.56 2.77
CA PHE A 65 -2.19 2.18 3.76
C PHE A 65 -3.50 2.97 3.62
N LEU A 66 -3.46 4.21 3.13
CA LEU A 66 -4.68 4.94 2.73
C LEU A 66 -5.38 4.26 1.54
N ALA A 67 -4.63 3.85 0.52
CA ALA A 67 -5.20 3.08 -0.60
C ALA A 67 -5.88 1.79 -0.11
N VAL A 68 -5.22 1.07 0.80
CA VAL A 68 -5.73 -0.16 1.42
C VAL A 68 -7.00 0.09 2.22
N LEU A 69 -7.02 1.11 3.08
CA LEU A 69 -8.20 1.48 3.87
C LEU A 69 -9.39 1.77 2.95
N LEU A 70 -9.19 2.63 1.95
CA LEU A 70 -10.23 3.02 1.00
C LEU A 70 -10.72 1.83 0.18
N TYR A 71 -9.81 0.93 -0.21
CA TYR A 71 -10.19 -0.29 -0.91
C TYR A 71 -11.03 -1.22 -0.02
N GLY A 72 -10.63 -1.43 1.23
CA GLY A 72 -11.42 -2.19 2.20
C GLY A 72 -12.83 -1.62 2.34
N ILE A 73 -12.95 -0.31 2.61
CA ILE A 73 -14.24 0.39 2.70
C ILE A 73 -15.07 0.21 1.43
N SER A 74 -14.44 0.28 0.26
CA SER A 74 -15.13 0.14 -1.04
C SER A 74 -15.81 -1.22 -1.22
N ARG A 75 -15.38 -2.26 -0.48
CA ARG A 75 -15.86 -3.65 -0.59
C ARG A 75 -16.80 -4.07 0.53
N LEU A 76 -17.13 -3.19 1.49
CA LEU A 76 -18.02 -3.51 2.62
C LEU A 76 -19.39 -4.09 2.21
N ARG A 77 -19.95 -3.61 1.09
CA ARG A 77 -21.26 -4.06 0.58
C ARG A 77 -21.18 -5.31 -0.29
N ASP A 78 -20.05 -5.53 -0.96
CA ASP A 78 -19.91 -6.59 -1.96
C ASP A 78 -19.34 -7.87 -1.33
N ASN A 79 -18.39 -7.75 -0.42
CA ASN A 79 -17.71 -8.88 0.20
C ASN A 79 -17.21 -8.51 1.61
N MET A 80 -18.07 -8.73 2.61
CA MET A 80 -17.78 -8.40 4.01
C MET A 80 -16.53 -9.11 4.54
N ILE A 81 -16.30 -10.37 4.17
CA ILE A 81 -15.13 -11.14 4.64
C ILE A 81 -13.85 -10.51 4.11
N LEU A 82 -13.79 -10.22 2.80
CA LEU A 82 -12.66 -9.54 2.17
C LEU A 82 -12.41 -8.16 2.82
N SER A 83 -13.48 -7.38 2.99
CA SER A 83 -13.40 -6.07 3.63
C SER A 83 -12.85 -6.16 5.04
N ALA A 84 -13.36 -7.09 5.86
CA ALA A 84 -12.90 -7.29 7.23
C ALA A 84 -11.42 -7.69 7.27
N SER A 85 -10.98 -8.62 6.41
CA SER A 85 -9.56 -9.00 6.32
C SER A 85 -8.65 -7.82 6.00
N ILE A 86 -9.05 -6.98 5.04
CA ILE A 86 -8.28 -5.78 4.65
C ILE A 86 -8.22 -4.77 5.80
N LEU A 87 -9.36 -4.52 6.47
CA LEU A 87 -9.43 -3.55 7.57
C LEU A 87 -8.68 -4.02 8.82
N ILE A 88 -8.64 -5.33 9.10
CA ILE A 88 -7.80 -5.91 10.15
C ILE A 88 -6.32 -5.66 9.83
N LEU A 89 -5.88 -5.93 8.60
CA LEU A 89 -4.49 -5.71 8.18
C LEU A 89 -4.12 -4.21 8.23
N PHE A 90 -5.03 -3.32 7.85
CA PHE A 90 -4.85 -1.87 8.04
C PHE A 90 -4.71 -1.50 9.52
N THR A 91 -5.52 -2.10 10.39
CA THR A 91 -5.45 -1.84 11.83
C THR A 91 -4.11 -2.31 12.41
N LEU A 92 -3.58 -3.44 11.94
CA LEU A 92 -2.23 -3.89 12.28
C LEU A 92 -1.18 -2.89 11.83
N ALA A 93 -1.30 -2.32 10.62
CA ALA A 93 -0.36 -1.30 10.13
C ALA A 93 -0.24 -0.09 11.08
N LEU A 94 -1.34 0.32 11.73
CA LEU A 94 -1.32 1.41 12.73
C LEU A 94 -0.46 1.08 13.97
N LEU A 95 -0.20 -0.19 14.25
CA LEU A 95 0.70 -0.60 15.34
C LEU A 95 2.17 -0.34 14.99
N GLY A 96 2.52 -0.27 13.71
CA GLY A 96 3.88 0.03 13.23
C GLY A 96 4.51 1.22 13.95
N PRO A 97 4.01 2.44 13.81
CA PRO A 97 4.58 3.62 14.46
C PRO A 97 4.48 3.62 16.00
N ILE A 98 3.64 2.78 16.60
CA ILE A 98 3.43 2.72 18.06
C ILE A 98 4.50 1.83 18.71
N LEU A 99 4.94 0.78 18.03
CA LEU A 99 5.92 -0.17 18.55
C LEU A 99 7.35 0.38 18.42
N ARG A 100 8.21 -0.04 19.36
CA ARG A 100 9.64 0.29 19.31
C ARG A 100 10.36 -0.69 18.40
N TRP A 101 10.80 -0.20 17.25
CA TRP A 101 11.56 -1.00 16.28
C TRP A 101 13.07 -0.83 16.49
N PRO A 102 13.86 -1.90 16.35
CA PRO A 102 15.32 -1.83 16.43
C PRO A 102 15.95 -0.88 15.40
N SER A 103 15.29 -0.72 14.24
CA SER A 103 15.75 0.15 13.16
C SER A 103 14.58 0.59 12.27
N ALA A 104 14.79 1.65 11.47
CA ALA A 104 13.84 2.03 10.43
C ALA A 104 13.59 0.87 9.45
N ALA A 105 14.64 0.16 9.03
CA ALA A 105 14.52 -0.98 8.12
C ALA A 105 13.62 -2.10 8.68
N SER A 106 13.63 -2.35 9.99
CA SER A 106 12.73 -3.34 10.60
C SER A 106 11.26 -2.92 10.59
N LEU A 107 10.97 -1.63 10.77
CA LEU A 107 9.62 -1.08 10.61
C LEU A 107 9.17 -1.18 9.15
N GLU A 108 10.01 -0.74 8.21
CA GLU A 108 9.70 -0.79 6.78
C GLU A 108 9.46 -2.23 6.31
N THR A 109 10.24 -3.20 6.81
CA THR A 109 10.05 -4.62 6.51
C THR A 109 8.69 -5.12 7.00
N TYR A 110 8.30 -4.76 8.23
CA TYR A 110 6.99 -5.10 8.77
C TYR A 110 5.85 -4.55 7.90
N GLU A 111 5.94 -3.29 7.50
CA GLU A 111 4.93 -2.65 6.66
C GLU A 111 4.88 -3.25 5.25
N ILE A 112 6.03 -3.59 4.66
CA ILE A 112 6.12 -4.29 3.36
C ILE A 112 5.47 -5.68 3.44
N ILE A 113 5.66 -6.42 4.55
CA ILE A 113 5.01 -7.72 4.74
C ILE A 113 3.48 -7.56 4.72
N LEU A 114 2.95 -6.58 5.45
CA LEU A 114 1.50 -6.29 5.45
C LEU A 114 0.99 -5.93 4.04
N LEU A 115 1.69 -5.04 3.33
CA LEU A 115 1.34 -4.66 1.97
C LEU A 115 1.42 -5.84 0.98
N THR A 116 2.36 -6.76 1.18
CA THR A 116 2.50 -7.96 0.35
C THR A 116 1.30 -8.90 0.56
N ILE A 117 0.89 -9.11 1.82
CA ILE A 117 -0.30 -9.91 2.14
C ILE A 117 -1.56 -9.25 1.53
N LEU A 118 -1.69 -7.94 1.65
CA LEU A 118 -2.79 -7.18 1.07
C LEU A 118 -2.84 -7.28 -0.46
N ALA A 119 -1.69 -7.14 -1.13
CA ALA A 119 -1.60 -7.31 -2.58
C ALA A 119 -1.95 -8.73 -3.01
N ALA A 120 -1.54 -9.76 -2.25
CA ALA A 120 -1.93 -11.15 -2.50
C ALA A 120 -3.45 -11.35 -2.33
N ILE A 121 -4.04 -10.83 -1.25
CA ILE A 121 -5.49 -10.88 -1.03
C ILE A 121 -6.23 -10.20 -2.18
N TYR A 122 -5.75 -9.03 -2.64
CA TYR A 122 -6.29 -8.37 -3.82
C TYR A 122 -6.21 -9.28 -5.04
N ALA A 123 -5.02 -9.76 -5.42
CA ALA A 123 -4.81 -10.53 -6.64
C ALA A 123 -5.63 -11.84 -6.71
N PHE A 124 -5.88 -12.50 -5.57
CA PHE A 124 -6.62 -13.76 -5.54
C PHE A 124 -8.13 -13.61 -5.26
N ARG A 125 -8.60 -12.41 -4.89
CA ARG A 125 -10.02 -12.19 -4.50
C ARG A 125 -10.65 -10.93 -5.12
N SER A 126 -9.96 -10.23 -6.01
CA SER A 126 -10.47 -9.08 -6.78
C SER A 126 -11.47 -9.49 -7.85
#